data_AF-A0A7C5PEP6-F1
#
_entry.id   AF-A0A7C5PEP6-F1
#
_cell.length_a   1.000
_cell.length_b   1.000
_cell.length_c   1.000
_cell.angle_alpha   90.00
_cell.angle_beta   90.00
_cell.angle_gamma   90.00
#
_symmetry.space_group_name_H-M   'P 1'
#
loop_
_entity.id
_entity.type
_entity.pdbx_description
1 polymer ?
#
loop_
_entity_poly.entity_id
_entity_poly.type
_entity_poly.pdbx_seq_one_letter_code
_entity_poly.pdbx_strand_id
1 'polypeptide(L)'
;MPKQSYWDGSLANLGGKIHVLHVLGNDIAASPLDVGKVSVGNPTILVRTPVSNTTANSPTPIVDSTGELIAITHHVTQNANDHWLSFDLDPNTPALQFITMSDWINNGGYIAGTFYDAHAASTGYRIDSVQTVWGTGGKAKIGTNMEIYAYAPIRGATAVPWVSFFLLSSKFTTPITVPGVIGKFGLNPLFLMPFTIGTHLPLTGAAKRIIPIPNNPVLSGHAIPGQSLTLDPKTQKLMLGNTAVLTIL
;
A
#
# COMPACT_ATOMS: atom_id res chain seq x y z
N MET A 1 -31.00 9.80 2.47
CA MET A 1 -29.74 9.06 2.25
C MET A 1 -30.07 7.77 1.50
N PRO A 2 -29.28 7.32 0.52
CA PRO A 2 -29.45 5.99 -0.05
C PRO A 2 -29.37 4.93 1.05
N LYS A 3 -30.21 3.90 0.98
CA LYS A 3 -30.34 2.85 2.00
C LYS A 3 -29.11 1.94 1.94
N GLN A 4 -28.13 2.19 2.81
CA GLN A 4 -26.88 1.43 2.90
C GLN A 4 -27.08 0.26 3.87
N SER A 5 -26.93 -0.98 3.40
CA SER A 5 -27.22 -2.21 4.19
C SER A 5 -26.04 -2.73 5.00
N TYR A 6 -24.84 -2.17 4.81
CA TYR A 6 -23.60 -2.66 5.39
C TYR A 6 -22.63 -1.51 5.65
N TRP A 7 -22.13 -1.42 6.89
CA TRP A 7 -21.11 -0.48 7.31
C TRP A 7 -19.83 -1.27 7.61
N ASP A 8 -18.86 -1.09 6.74
CA ASP A 8 -17.51 -1.60 6.91
C ASP A 8 -16.56 -0.49 6.49
N GLY A 9 -16.28 0.36 7.48
CA GLY A 9 -15.51 1.58 7.32
C GLY A 9 -14.45 1.67 8.38
N SER A 10 -13.39 2.39 8.06
CA SER A 10 -12.27 2.63 8.96
C SER A 10 -12.08 4.13 9.18
N LEU A 11 -11.30 4.49 10.19
CA LEU A 11 -10.87 5.86 10.40
C LEU A 11 -9.42 6.02 9.94
N ALA A 12 -9.11 7.14 9.32
CA ALA A 12 -7.75 7.48 8.92
C ALA A 12 -7.52 9.00 9.00
N ASN A 13 -6.28 9.42 9.27
CA ASN A 13 -5.91 10.83 9.06
C ASN A 13 -5.54 11.04 7.60
N LEU A 14 -6.10 12.08 6.99
CA LEU A 14 -5.78 12.52 5.64
C LEU A 14 -5.78 14.04 5.61
N GLY A 15 -4.68 14.64 5.14
CA GLY A 15 -4.41 16.07 5.20
C GLY A 15 -4.49 16.63 6.62
N GLY A 16 -4.07 15.85 7.63
CA GLY A 16 -4.16 16.25 9.05
C GLY A 16 -5.58 16.32 9.62
N LYS A 17 -6.58 15.74 8.95
CA LYS A 17 -7.96 15.63 9.43
C LYS A 17 -8.40 14.17 9.49
N ILE A 18 -9.21 13.83 10.48
CA ILE A 18 -9.82 12.49 10.57
C ILE A 18 -10.87 12.37 9.46
N HIS A 19 -10.80 11.26 8.72
CA HIS A 19 -11.77 10.88 7.71
C HIS A 19 -12.36 9.50 8.04
N VAL A 20 -13.62 9.31 7.67
CA VAL A 20 -14.22 7.98 7.55
C VAL A 20 -13.91 7.45 6.16
N LEU A 21 -13.24 6.31 6.07
CA LEU A 21 -13.14 5.54 4.84
C LEU A 21 -14.38 4.66 4.75
N HIS A 22 -15.06 4.68 3.60
CA HIS A 22 -16.29 3.92 3.40
C HIS A 22 -16.52 3.61 1.92
N VAL A 23 -17.43 2.67 1.67
CA VAL A 23 -17.91 2.38 0.32
C VAL A 23 -18.83 3.52 -0.16
N LEU A 24 -18.59 4.03 -1.37
CA LEU A 24 -19.44 5.01 -2.06
C LEU A 24 -19.80 4.45 -3.44
N GLY A 25 -21.06 4.03 -3.61
CA GLY A 25 -21.46 3.27 -4.79
C GLY A 25 -20.74 1.92 -4.78
N ASN A 26 -19.80 1.74 -5.71
CA ASN A 26 -18.93 0.57 -5.74
C ASN A 26 -17.51 0.85 -5.24
N ASP A 27 -17.11 2.11 -5.08
CA ASP A 27 -15.73 2.54 -4.85
C ASP A 27 -15.45 2.80 -3.37
N ILE A 28 -14.18 3.02 -3.00
CA ILE A 28 -13.81 3.48 -1.65
C ILE A 28 -13.59 5.00 -1.68
N ALA A 29 -14.28 5.68 -0.78
CA ALA A 29 -14.16 7.12 -0.56
C ALA A 29 -13.71 7.43 0.86
N ALA A 30 -13.13 8.62 1.02
CA ALA A 30 -12.86 9.26 2.30
C ALA A 30 -13.77 10.48 2.46
N SER A 31 -14.48 10.54 3.59
CA SER A 31 -15.30 11.70 3.96
C SER A 31 -14.75 12.33 5.25
N PRO A 32 -14.51 13.66 5.30
CA PRO A 32 -14.02 14.31 6.51
C PRO A 32 -15.00 14.12 7.67
N LEU A 33 -14.49 13.74 8.84
CA LEU A 33 -15.29 13.58 10.05
C LEU A 33 -15.06 14.76 10.99
N ASP A 34 -16.11 15.56 11.22
CA ASP A 34 -16.12 16.57 12.28
C ASP A 34 -16.81 15.98 13.51
N VAL A 35 -16.01 15.47 14.44
CA VAL A 35 -16.50 14.88 15.70
C VAL A 35 -17.19 15.93 16.57
N GLY A 36 -16.73 17.18 16.53
CA GLY A 36 -17.30 18.26 17.33
C GLY A 36 -18.70 18.67 16.87
N LYS A 37 -19.02 18.48 15.59
CA LYS A 37 -20.34 18.76 15.01
C LYS A 37 -21.16 17.51 14.71
N VAL A 38 -20.60 16.32 14.96
CA VAL A 38 -21.21 15.02 14.61
C VAL A 38 -21.67 15.02 13.14
N SER A 39 -20.76 15.42 12.24
CA SER A 39 -21.07 15.57 10.82
C SER A 39 -20.00 14.95 9.92
N VAL A 40 -20.44 14.48 8.76
CA VAL A 40 -19.59 13.91 7.72
C VAL A 40 -19.62 14.84 6.51
N GLY A 41 -18.45 15.24 6.05
CA GLY A 41 -18.27 16.13 4.90
C GLY A 41 -18.49 15.43 3.56
N ASN A 42 -18.19 16.16 2.47
CA ASN A 42 -18.31 15.60 1.13
C ASN A 42 -17.25 14.51 0.89
N PRO A 43 -17.63 13.37 0.30
CA PRO A 43 -16.70 12.29 0.00
C PRO A 43 -15.74 12.64 -1.13
N THR A 44 -14.52 12.13 -1.04
CA THR A 44 -13.53 12.07 -2.12
C THR A 44 -13.20 10.62 -2.42
N ILE A 45 -13.31 10.19 -3.67
CA ILE A 45 -12.96 8.81 -4.08
C ILE A 45 -11.44 8.66 -4.00
N LEU A 46 -10.98 7.65 -3.25
CA LEU A 46 -9.56 7.31 -3.12
C LEU A 46 -9.18 6.06 -3.90
N VAL A 47 -10.12 5.13 -4.10
CA VAL A 47 -9.91 3.90 -4.85
C VAL A 47 -11.11 3.65 -5.73
N ARG A 48 -10.86 3.47 -7.04
CA ARG A 48 -11.86 2.91 -7.95
C ARG A 48 -11.81 1.40 -7.90
N THR A 49 -12.97 0.76 -7.87
CA THR A 49 -13.05 -0.69 -7.86
C THR A 49 -12.40 -1.26 -9.12
N PRO A 50 -11.38 -2.12 -8.96
CA PRO A 50 -10.55 -2.56 -10.08
C PRO A 50 -11.26 -3.56 -11.00
N VAL A 51 -12.40 -4.11 -10.57
CA VAL A 51 -13.17 -5.11 -11.32
C VAL A 51 -14.58 -4.58 -11.62
N SER A 52 -14.95 -4.54 -12.90
CA SER A 52 -16.28 -4.10 -13.33
C SER A 52 -17.40 -4.93 -12.69
N ASN A 53 -18.52 -4.28 -12.33
CA ASN A 53 -19.71 -4.92 -11.74
C ASN A 53 -19.48 -5.61 -10.39
N THR A 54 -18.44 -5.20 -9.65
CA THR A 54 -18.19 -5.63 -8.28
C THR A 54 -18.10 -4.43 -7.35
N THR A 55 -17.98 -4.67 -6.04
CA THR A 55 -17.88 -3.61 -5.02
C THR A 55 -16.61 -3.81 -4.20
N ALA A 56 -15.80 -2.77 -4.08
CA ALA A 56 -14.70 -2.75 -3.13
C ALA A 56 -15.24 -2.57 -1.70
N ASN A 57 -14.64 -3.28 -0.74
CA ASN A 57 -15.07 -3.26 0.67
C ASN A 57 -13.86 -3.40 1.64
N SER A 58 -14.14 -3.30 2.94
CA SER A 58 -13.13 -3.38 4.02
C SER A 58 -11.90 -2.49 3.84
N PRO A 59 -12.06 -1.17 3.63
CA PRO A 59 -10.91 -0.28 3.53
C PRO A 59 -10.09 -0.37 4.82
N THR A 60 -8.84 -0.77 4.69
CA THR A 60 -7.91 -0.91 5.81
C THR A 60 -6.75 0.08 5.60
N PRO A 61 -6.62 1.09 6.47
CA PRO A 61 -5.68 2.18 6.26
C PRO A 61 -4.25 1.72 6.52
N ILE A 62 -3.35 2.11 5.62
CA ILE A 62 -1.89 2.00 5.80
C ILE A 62 -1.37 3.42 6.01
N VAL A 63 -0.67 3.64 7.13
CA VAL A 63 -0.25 4.98 7.57
C VAL A 63 1.26 5.13 7.64
N ASP A 64 1.74 6.36 7.46
CA ASP A 64 3.14 6.72 7.69
C ASP A 64 3.45 6.91 9.19
N SER A 65 4.69 7.34 9.50
CA SER A 65 5.10 7.56 10.90
C SER A 65 4.38 8.70 11.63
N THR A 66 3.68 9.57 10.90
CA THR A 66 2.85 10.64 11.47
C THR A 66 1.39 10.20 11.66
N GLY A 67 1.05 9.00 11.21
CA GLY A 67 -0.32 8.47 11.22
C GLY A 67 -1.15 8.96 10.03
N GLU A 68 -0.54 9.62 9.04
CA GLU A 68 -1.18 10.06 7.81
C GLU A 68 -1.38 8.87 6.86
N LEU A 69 -2.55 8.80 6.24
CA LEU A 69 -2.89 7.76 5.27
C LEU A 69 -2.01 7.86 4.03
N ILE A 70 -1.39 6.74 3.65
CA ILE A 70 -0.54 6.66 2.47
C ILE A 70 -0.97 5.57 1.48
N ALA A 71 -1.68 4.54 1.95
CA ALA A 71 -2.21 3.47 1.11
C ALA A 71 -3.44 2.82 1.76
N ILE A 72 -4.18 2.03 0.97
CA ILE A 72 -5.37 1.30 1.42
C ILE A 72 -5.26 -0.15 0.92
N THR A 73 -5.29 -1.12 1.83
CA THR A 73 -5.69 -2.49 1.48
C THR A 73 -7.22 -2.59 1.53
N HIS A 74 -7.79 -3.34 0.59
CA HIS A 74 -9.22 -3.54 0.49
C HIS A 74 -9.53 -4.87 -0.19
N HIS A 75 -10.80 -5.25 -0.21
CA HIS A 75 -11.26 -6.46 -0.88
C HIS A 75 -12.23 -6.17 -2.02
N VAL A 76 -12.40 -7.13 -2.92
CA VAL A 76 -13.34 -7.06 -4.04
C VAL A 76 -14.07 -8.40 -4.20
N THR A 77 -15.40 -8.37 -4.29
CA THR A 77 -16.26 -9.56 -4.28
C THR A 77 -16.31 -10.36 -5.60
N GLN A 78 -15.20 -10.49 -6.32
CA GLN A 78 -15.16 -11.19 -7.62
C GLN A 78 -15.15 -12.73 -7.46
N ASN A 79 -14.25 -13.28 -6.64
CA ASN A 79 -14.09 -14.73 -6.43
C ASN A 79 -14.02 -15.09 -4.94
N ALA A 80 -15.04 -14.67 -4.18
CA ALA A 80 -15.08 -14.75 -2.72
C ALA A 80 -14.03 -13.88 -2.00
N ASN A 81 -14.06 -12.59 -2.40
CA ASN A 81 -13.39 -11.48 -1.72
C ASN A 81 -11.86 -11.46 -1.93
N ASP A 82 -11.44 -11.22 -3.16
CA ASP A 82 -10.02 -11.06 -3.52
C ASP A 82 -9.42 -9.87 -2.77
N HIS A 83 -8.16 -9.99 -2.33
CA HIS A 83 -7.44 -8.93 -1.60
C HIS A 83 -6.67 -8.05 -2.59
N TRP A 84 -6.84 -6.73 -2.46
CA TRP A 84 -6.23 -5.71 -3.30
C TRP A 84 -5.52 -4.64 -2.49
N LEU A 85 -4.56 -3.96 -3.11
CA LEU A 85 -3.78 -2.90 -2.50
C LEU A 85 -3.67 -1.68 -3.42
N SER A 86 -3.99 -0.50 -2.88
CA SER A 86 -3.94 0.81 -3.54
C SER A 86 -2.89 1.69 -2.87
N PHE A 87 -1.81 2.02 -3.57
CA PHE A 87 -0.55 2.45 -2.94
C PHE A 87 -0.29 3.96 -2.86
N ASP A 88 -1.09 4.80 -3.53
CA ASP A 88 -0.82 6.25 -3.63
C ASP A 88 -2.09 7.11 -3.49
N LEU A 89 -3.21 6.53 -3.07
CA LEU A 89 -4.52 7.19 -2.89
C LEU A 89 -5.01 7.97 -4.13
N ASP A 90 -4.46 7.71 -5.31
CA ASP A 90 -4.97 8.23 -6.57
C ASP A 90 -5.96 7.21 -7.14
N PRO A 91 -7.25 7.56 -7.28
CA PRO A 91 -8.25 6.63 -7.82
C PRO A 91 -8.02 6.23 -9.28
N ASN A 92 -7.10 6.88 -9.99
CA ASN A 92 -6.72 6.54 -11.35
C ASN A 92 -5.52 5.57 -11.42
N THR A 93 -4.79 5.38 -10.32
CA THR A 93 -3.76 4.35 -10.23
C THR A 93 -4.45 2.99 -10.05
N PRO A 94 -4.20 2.00 -10.93
CA PRO A 94 -4.78 0.67 -10.77
C PRO A 94 -4.35 0.02 -9.45
N ALA A 95 -5.31 -0.52 -8.72
CA ALA A 95 -5.03 -1.36 -7.55
C ALA A 95 -4.32 -2.66 -7.97
N LEU A 96 -3.48 -3.19 -7.10
CA LEU A 96 -2.80 -4.47 -7.31
C LEU A 96 -3.60 -5.59 -6.66
N GLN A 97 -4.01 -6.59 -7.43
CA GLN A 97 -4.55 -7.83 -6.89
C GLN A 97 -3.41 -8.60 -6.22
N PHE A 98 -3.55 -8.83 -4.92
CA PHE A 98 -2.48 -9.38 -4.10
C PHE A 98 -2.73 -10.85 -3.75
N ILE A 99 -3.98 -11.22 -3.45
CA ILE A 99 -4.37 -12.59 -3.08
C ILE A 99 -5.64 -12.96 -3.82
N THR A 100 -5.63 -14.13 -4.45
CA THR A 100 -6.77 -14.72 -5.16
C THR A 100 -7.15 -16.04 -4.48
N MET A 101 -7.97 -15.97 -3.44
CA MET A 101 -8.43 -17.16 -2.72
C MET A 101 -9.91 -17.05 -2.37
N SER A 102 -10.61 -18.18 -2.44
CA SER A 102 -12.07 -18.23 -2.38
C SER A 102 -12.66 -18.38 -0.97
N ASP A 103 -11.81 -18.41 0.06
CA ASP A 103 -12.18 -18.77 1.42
C ASP A 103 -11.77 -17.71 2.47
N TRP A 104 -11.21 -16.59 2.01
CA TRP A 104 -10.85 -15.44 2.85
C TRP A 104 -12.08 -14.56 3.10
N ILE A 105 -12.29 -14.16 4.35
CA ILE A 105 -13.39 -13.29 4.77
C ILE A 105 -12.88 -11.84 4.83
N ASN A 106 -13.81 -10.90 4.70
CA ASN A 106 -13.63 -9.46 4.88
C ASN A 106 -12.93 -9.07 6.20
N ASN A 107 -12.37 -7.87 6.21
CA ASN A 107 -11.58 -7.27 7.31
C ASN A 107 -10.21 -7.89 7.52
N GLY A 108 -9.24 -7.35 6.78
CA GLY A 108 -7.84 -7.69 6.92
C GLY A 108 -7.10 -6.87 7.96
N GLY A 109 -5.90 -7.33 8.27
CA GLY A 109 -4.90 -6.59 8.99
C GLY A 109 -3.55 -6.74 8.31
N TYR A 110 -2.63 -5.84 8.59
CA TYR A 110 -1.25 -6.02 8.17
C TYR A 110 -0.31 -5.76 9.35
N ILE A 111 0.80 -6.50 9.36
CA ILE A 111 1.96 -6.14 10.17
C ILE A 111 3.19 -6.53 9.37
N ALA A 112 4.15 -5.61 9.30
CA ALA A 112 5.34 -5.81 8.48
C ALA A 112 4.97 -6.14 7.02
N GLY A 113 5.70 -7.07 6.40
CA GLY A 113 5.37 -7.65 5.10
C GLY A 113 4.33 -8.77 5.15
N THR A 114 3.39 -8.77 6.10
CA THR A 114 2.39 -9.84 6.21
C THR A 114 0.99 -9.26 6.27
N PHE A 115 0.14 -9.75 5.39
CA PHE A 115 -1.30 -9.52 5.42
C PHE A 115 -1.99 -10.70 6.09
N TYR A 116 -3.00 -10.38 6.88
CA TYR A 116 -3.84 -11.35 7.57
C TYR A 116 -5.27 -11.11 7.20
N ASP A 117 -6.01 -12.19 7.03
CA ASP A 117 -7.45 -12.11 6.87
C ASP A 117 -8.10 -13.23 7.69
N ALA A 118 -9.31 -12.96 8.16
CA ALA A 118 -10.13 -13.99 8.79
C ALA A 118 -10.56 -15.01 7.73
N HIS A 119 -10.67 -16.27 8.11
CA HIS A 119 -11.05 -17.34 7.22
C HIS A 119 -12.13 -18.21 7.88
N ALA A 120 -13.24 -18.44 7.17
CA ALA A 120 -14.32 -19.30 7.62
C ALA A 120 -14.16 -20.67 6.96
N ALA A 121 -13.54 -21.59 7.68
CA ALA A 121 -13.49 -22.99 7.26
C ALA A 121 -14.75 -23.71 7.74
N SER A 122 -15.08 -24.84 7.09
CA SER A 122 -16.11 -25.77 7.58
C SER A 122 -15.87 -26.28 9.01
N THR A 123 -14.62 -26.17 9.50
CA THR A 123 -14.20 -26.58 10.85
C THR A 123 -14.09 -25.43 11.85
N GLY A 124 -14.44 -24.18 11.48
CA GLY A 124 -14.40 -23.01 12.36
C GLY A 124 -13.68 -21.79 11.78
N TYR A 125 -13.59 -20.72 12.58
CA TYR A 125 -12.87 -19.49 12.24
C TYR A 125 -11.36 -19.66 12.49
N ARG A 126 -10.54 -19.30 11.50
CA ARG A 126 -9.08 -19.20 11.62
C ARG A 126 -8.58 -17.87 11.04
N ILE A 127 -7.31 -17.55 11.29
CA ILE A 127 -6.62 -16.42 10.63
C ILE A 127 -5.64 -17.04 9.64
N ASP A 128 -5.79 -16.70 8.36
CA ASP A 128 -4.81 -17.03 7.33
C ASP A 128 -3.93 -15.80 7.06
N SER A 129 -2.73 -16.04 6.51
CA SER A 129 -1.78 -14.95 6.26
C SER A 129 -0.97 -15.19 5.00
N VAL A 130 -0.66 -14.09 4.30
CA VAL A 130 0.25 -14.09 3.15
C VAL A 130 1.42 -13.17 3.45
N GLN A 131 2.62 -13.68 3.20
CA GLN A 131 3.87 -12.97 3.39
C GLN A 131 4.41 -12.46 2.06
N THR A 132 4.84 -11.20 2.06
CA THR A 132 5.33 -10.51 0.86
C THR A 132 6.26 -9.37 1.19
N VAL A 133 7.02 -8.95 0.19
CA VAL A 133 7.73 -7.67 0.24
C VAL A 133 6.91 -6.63 -0.51
N TRP A 134 6.79 -5.44 0.07
CA TRP A 134 6.06 -4.34 -0.55
C TRP A 134 6.64 -3.01 -0.09
N GLY A 135 6.29 -1.91 -0.75
CA GLY A 135 6.75 -0.58 -0.39
C GLY A 135 5.76 0.50 -0.78
N THR A 136 5.96 1.69 -0.23
CA THR A 136 5.12 2.85 -0.51
C THR A 136 5.87 3.89 -1.33
N GLY A 137 5.15 4.53 -2.25
CA GLY A 137 5.59 5.75 -2.88
C GLY A 137 5.30 6.92 -1.94
N GLY A 138 6.28 7.78 -1.71
CA GLY A 138 6.12 8.95 -0.85
C GLY A 138 5.49 10.13 -1.61
N LYS A 139 4.77 10.98 -0.87
CA LYS A 139 4.37 12.32 -1.33
C LYS A 139 5.00 13.37 -0.44
N ALA A 140 5.55 14.42 -1.02
CA ALA A 140 6.14 15.51 -0.25
C ALA A 140 6.09 16.83 -1.01
N LYS A 141 5.94 17.94 -0.29
CA LYS A 141 6.06 19.28 -0.88
C LYS A 141 7.52 19.63 -1.15
N ILE A 142 7.78 20.52 -2.10
CA ILE A 142 9.11 21.13 -2.24
C ILE A 142 9.60 21.74 -0.92
N GLY A 143 10.90 21.60 -0.63
CA GLY A 143 11.50 22.07 0.61
C GLY A 143 11.16 21.24 1.86
N THR A 144 10.49 20.09 1.70
CA THR A 144 10.14 19.19 2.81
C THR A 144 10.80 17.81 2.67
N ASN A 145 10.40 16.85 3.48
CA ASN A 145 10.94 15.50 3.51
C ASN A 145 9.93 14.52 2.92
N MET A 146 10.40 13.64 2.04
CA MET A 146 9.64 12.52 1.54
C MET A 146 10.02 11.25 2.28
N GLU A 147 9.03 10.52 2.78
CA GLU A 147 9.25 9.22 3.43
C GLU A 147 8.96 8.09 2.46
N ILE A 148 9.88 7.14 2.39
CA ILE A 148 9.74 5.91 1.61
C ILE A 148 9.84 4.75 2.57
N TYR A 149 8.88 3.85 2.49
CA TYR A 149 8.84 2.64 3.29
C TYR A 149 8.97 1.40 2.41
N ALA A 150 9.67 0.42 2.95
CA ALA A 150 9.60 -0.95 2.47
C ALA A 150 9.33 -1.88 3.65
N TYR A 151 8.55 -2.92 3.40
CA TYR A 151 8.13 -3.90 4.38
C TYR A 151 8.54 -5.30 3.92
N ALA A 152 8.98 -6.10 4.88
CA ALA A 152 9.37 -7.48 4.67
C ALA A 152 8.76 -8.37 5.77
N PRO A 153 8.47 -9.65 5.51
CA PRO A 153 7.83 -10.54 6.47
C PRO A 153 8.82 -11.07 7.52
N ILE A 154 9.71 -10.21 8.05
CA ILE A 154 10.64 -10.58 9.11
C ILE A 154 10.01 -10.33 10.47
N ARG A 155 10.20 -11.29 11.40
CA ARG A 155 9.65 -11.18 12.76
C ARG A 155 10.56 -11.82 13.79
N GLY A 156 10.64 -11.14 14.94
CA GLY A 156 11.32 -11.61 16.14
C GLY A 156 12.58 -10.80 16.41
N ALA A 157 12.85 -10.53 17.69
CA ALA A 157 13.97 -9.68 18.12
C ALA A 157 15.35 -10.17 17.64
N THR A 158 15.47 -11.46 17.31
CA THR A 158 16.71 -12.12 16.83
C THR A 158 16.70 -12.40 15.34
N ALA A 159 15.69 -11.95 14.59
CA ALA A 159 15.66 -12.15 13.14
C ALA A 159 16.80 -11.36 12.47
N VAL A 160 17.46 -11.99 11.51
CA VAL A 160 18.50 -11.33 10.71
C VAL A 160 17.81 -10.24 9.88
N PRO A 161 18.20 -8.96 10.02
CA PRO A 161 17.59 -7.87 9.28
C PRO A 161 17.72 -8.06 7.77
N TRP A 162 16.60 -8.02 7.06
CA TRP A 162 16.61 -7.92 5.59
C TRP A 162 17.04 -6.52 5.17
N VAL A 163 17.42 -6.34 3.92
CA VAL A 163 17.80 -5.01 3.38
C VAL A 163 16.94 -4.71 2.16
N SER A 164 16.37 -3.51 2.12
CA SER A 164 15.67 -3.04 0.92
C SER A 164 16.39 -1.90 0.23
N PHE A 165 16.29 -1.93 -1.08
CA PHE A 165 16.67 -0.87 -2.01
C PHE A 165 15.40 -0.36 -2.68
N PHE A 166 15.45 0.88 -3.14
CA PHE A 166 14.43 1.43 -4.02
C PHE A 166 15.09 1.78 -5.35
N LEU A 167 14.49 1.29 -6.42
CA LEU A 167 14.92 1.52 -7.79
C LEU A 167 14.06 2.64 -8.36
N LEU A 168 14.67 3.72 -8.84
CA LEU A 168 13.97 4.79 -9.56
C LEU A 168 14.16 4.65 -11.06
N SER A 169 13.16 5.05 -11.81
CA SER A 169 13.14 4.98 -13.27
C SER A 169 12.48 6.20 -13.90
N SER A 170 12.72 6.40 -15.20
CA SER A 170 12.07 7.43 -16.00
C SER A 170 10.60 7.14 -16.31
N LYS A 171 10.20 5.86 -16.35
CA LYS A 171 8.83 5.42 -16.61
C LYS A 171 8.58 4.00 -16.09
N PHE A 172 7.31 3.65 -15.96
CA PHE A 172 6.89 2.26 -15.84
C PHE A 172 7.02 1.52 -17.17
N THR A 173 7.09 0.20 -17.11
CA THR A 173 7.05 -0.69 -18.28
C THR A 173 6.10 -1.84 -18.02
N THR A 174 5.73 -2.56 -19.07
CA THR A 174 5.05 -3.86 -18.94
C THR A 174 5.88 -4.78 -18.04
N PRO A 175 5.31 -5.35 -16.97
CA PRO A 175 6.08 -6.15 -16.02
C PRO A 175 6.76 -7.36 -16.66
N ILE A 176 8.06 -7.53 -16.41
CA ILE A 176 8.86 -8.65 -16.91
C ILE A 176 9.37 -9.55 -15.78
N THR A 177 9.64 -10.82 -16.09
CA THR A 177 10.37 -11.71 -15.17
C THR A 177 11.87 -11.49 -15.34
N VAL A 178 12.58 -11.38 -14.22
CA VAL A 178 14.05 -11.32 -14.19
C VAL A 178 14.56 -12.65 -13.62
N PRO A 179 15.45 -13.38 -14.33
CA PRO A 179 16.01 -14.63 -13.81
C PRO A 179 16.66 -14.46 -12.43
N GLY A 180 16.35 -15.35 -11.49
CA GLY A 180 16.89 -15.31 -10.12
C GLY A 180 16.25 -14.28 -9.19
N VAL A 181 15.29 -13.49 -9.65
CA VAL A 181 14.57 -12.50 -8.84
C VAL A 181 13.10 -12.92 -8.72
N ILE A 182 12.59 -12.99 -7.49
CA ILE A 182 11.19 -13.28 -7.20
C ILE A 182 10.36 -12.03 -7.51
N GLY A 183 9.23 -12.22 -8.20
CA GLY A 183 8.31 -11.15 -8.58
C GLY A 183 8.48 -10.70 -10.04
N LYS A 184 7.90 -9.55 -10.36
CA LYS A 184 7.95 -8.95 -11.70
C LYS A 184 8.56 -7.55 -11.62
N PHE A 185 9.45 -7.25 -12.56
CA PHE A 185 10.10 -5.95 -12.67
C PHE A 185 9.27 -5.04 -13.57
N GLY A 186 8.83 -3.90 -13.03
CA GLY A 186 7.87 -2.99 -13.69
C GLY A 186 8.45 -1.64 -14.09
N LEU A 187 9.78 -1.47 -14.06
CA LEU A 187 10.44 -0.20 -14.40
C LEU A 187 11.19 -0.27 -15.73
N ASN A 188 11.36 0.86 -16.41
CA ASN A 188 12.23 0.95 -17.59
C ASN A 188 13.69 0.68 -17.22
N PRO A 189 14.32 -0.40 -17.73
CA PRO A 189 15.69 -0.76 -17.35
C PRO A 189 16.77 0.15 -17.95
N LEU A 190 16.44 0.99 -18.94
CA LEU A 190 17.41 1.88 -19.60
C LEU A 190 17.94 2.98 -18.67
N PHE A 191 17.19 3.30 -17.62
CA PHE A 191 17.62 4.22 -16.59
C PHE A 191 17.12 3.72 -15.24
N LEU A 192 18.05 3.22 -14.43
CA LEU A 192 17.78 2.81 -13.06
C LEU A 192 18.73 3.52 -12.11
N MET A 193 18.15 4.26 -11.17
CA MET A 193 18.91 4.85 -10.07
C MET A 193 18.54 4.12 -8.77
N PRO A 194 19.38 3.19 -8.30
CA PRO A 194 19.15 2.51 -7.02
C PRO A 194 19.61 3.38 -5.85
N PHE A 195 18.91 3.31 -4.74
CA PHE A 195 19.42 3.73 -3.43
C PHE A 195 18.92 2.80 -2.33
N THR A 196 19.68 2.69 -1.25
CA THR A 196 19.32 1.87 -0.10
C THR A 196 18.21 2.56 0.70
N ILE A 197 17.12 1.83 0.95
CA ILE A 197 16.08 2.28 1.90
C ILE A 197 16.63 2.10 3.32
N GLY A 198 17.14 0.90 3.61
CA GLY A 198 17.79 0.57 4.87
C GLY A 198 17.63 -0.90 5.24
N THR A 199 18.17 -1.24 6.41
CA THR A 199 17.90 -2.50 7.09
C THR A 199 16.51 -2.48 7.69
N HIS A 200 15.77 -3.57 7.52
CA HIS A 200 14.45 -3.73 8.13
C HIS A 200 14.58 -3.94 9.64
N LEU A 201 13.73 -3.27 10.42
CA LEU A 201 13.65 -3.47 11.86
C LEU A 201 13.06 -4.86 12.16
N PRO A 202 13.71 -5.74 12.94
CA PRO A 202 13.23 -7.11 13.18
C PRO A 202 11.84 -7.23 13.80
N LEU A 203 11.40 -6.21 14.56
CA LEU A 203 10.09 -6.20 15.23
C LEU A 203 8.94 -5.74 14.33
N THR A 204 9.20 -4.77 13.44
CA THR A 204 8.15 -4.16 12.60
C THR A 204 8.26 -4.59 11.13
N GLY A 205 9.36 -5.25 10.76
CA GLY A 205 9.75 -5.56 9.39
C GLY A 205 9.77 -4.35 8.45
N ALA A 206 9.82 -3.13 8.97
CA ALA A 206 9.86 -1.91 8.20
C ALA A 206 11.30 -1.42 8.02
N ALA A 207 11.62 -0.98 6.81
CA ALA A 207 12.76 -0.14 6.50
C ALA A 207 12.23 1.22 6.03
N LYS A 208 12.87 2.31 6.45
CA LYS A 208 12.45 3.67 6.13
C LYS A 208 13.63 4.48 5.61
N ARG A 209 13.39 5.25 4.56
CA ARG A 209 14.32 6.29 4.08
C ARG A 209 13.60 7.63 4.01
N ILE A 210 14.30 8.67 4.44
CA ILE A 210 13.87 10.05 4.27
C ILE A 210 14.69 10.66 3.14
N ILE A 211 14.02 11.20 2.13
CA ILE A 211 14.62 11.93 1.03
C ILE A 211 14.29 13.43 1.22
N PRO A 212 15.29 14.30 1.41
CA PRO A 212 15.04 15.73 1.41
C PRO A 212 14.69 16.19 0.00
N ILE A 213 13.56 16.88 -0.15
CA ILE A 213 13.14 17.48 -1.42
C ILE A 213 13.64 18.92 -1.46
N PRO A 214 14.51 19.29 -2.42
CA PRO A 214 14.99 20.66 -2.56
C PRO A 214 13.83 21.65 -2.66
N ASN A 215 14.01 22.85 -2.10
CA ASN A 215 13.06 23.95 -2.28
C ASN A 215 13.25 24.56 -3.69
N ASN A 216 12.96 23.79 -4.73
CA ASN A 216 13.05 24.19 -6.12
C ASN A 216 11.67 24.05 -6.79
N PRO A 217 11.01 25.15 -7.19
CA PRO A 217 9.69 25.12 -7.81
C PRO A 217 9.58 24.24 -9.06
N VAL A 218 10.68 24.03 -9.79
CA VAL A 218 10.72 23.17 -10.98
C VAL A 218 10.39 21.71 -10.65
N LEU A 219 10.55 21.29 -9.39
CA LEU A 219 10.27 19.93 -8.97
C LEU A 219 8.79 19.65 -8.68
N SER A 220 7.96 20.68 -8.48
CA SER A 220 6.54 20.51 -8.18
C SER A 220 5.81 19.85 -9.36
N GLY A 221 4.95 18.88 -9.05
CA GLY A 221 4.20 18.09 -10.02
C GLY A 221 4.98 16.94 -10.65
N HIS A 222 6.28 16.77 -10.33
CA HIS A 222 7.02 15.61 -10.80
C HIS A 222 6.58 14.31 -10.11
N ALA A 223 6.37 13.30 -10.93
CA ALA A 223 6.06 11.93 -10.54
C ALA A 223 7.22 11.02 -10.98
N ILE A 224 7.88 10.38 -10.02
CA ILE A 224 9.04 9.52 -10.28
C ILE A 224 8.64 8.06 -10.01
N PRO A 225 8.56 7.22 -11.05
CA PRO A 225 8.36 5.78 -10.92
C PRO A 225 9.46 5.13 -10.11
N GLY A 226 9.08 4.22 -9.22
CA GLY A 226 10.02 3.34 -8.54
C GLY A 226 9.45 2.01 -8.11
N GLN A 227 10.33 1.16 -7.59
CA GLN A 227 10.01 -0.20 -7.15
C GLN A 227 10.98 -0.62 -6.05
N SER A 228 10.46 -1.26 -5.00
CA SER A 228 11.32 -1.82 -3.96
C SER A 228 11.94 -3.15 -4.41
N LEU A 229 13.19 -3.37 -4.00
CA LEU A 229 13.91 -4.63 -4.15
C LEU A 229 14.47 -5.01 -2.78
N THR A 230 14.08 -6.18 -2.28
CA THR A 230 14.47 -6.66 -0.96
C THR A 230 15.37 -7.87 -1.07
N LEU A 231 16.45 -7.87 -0.29
CA LEU A 231 17.37 -8.99 -0.12
C LEU A 231 17.11 -9.68 1.22
N ASP A 232 16.82 -10.98 1.17
CA ASP A 232 16.91 -11.87 2.33
C ASP A 232 18.36 -12.38 2.47
N PRO A 233 19.13 -11.91 3.47
CA PRO A 233 20.52 -12.31 3.63
C PRO A 233 20.68 -13.78 4.05
N LYS A 234 19.65 -14.45 4.58
CA LYS A 234 19.75 -15.88 4.93
C LYS A 234 19.68 -16.77 3.69
N THR A 235 18.76 -16.46 2.78
CA THR A 235 18.54 -17.27 1.58
C THR A 235 19.22 -16.70 0.33
N GLN A 236 19.78 -15.50 0.42
CA GLN A 236 20.33 -14.73 -0.70
C GLN A 236 19.32 -14.49 -1.83
N LYS A 237 18.01 -14.55 -1.51
CA LYS A 237 16.94 -14.31 -2.47
C LYS A 237 16.66 -12.83 -2.61
N LEU A 238 16.52 -12.41 -3.87
CA LEU A 238 16.05 -11.09 -4.24
C LEU A 238 14.55 -11.15 -4.53
N MET A 239 13.79 -10.24 -3.94
CA MET A 239 12.35 -10.15 -4.08
C MET A 239 11.96 -8.73 -4.46
N LEU A 240 11.21 -8.58 -5.54
CA LEU A 240 10.64 -7.31 -5.96
C LEU A 240 9.31 -7.07 -5.24
N GLY A 241 9.15 -5.88 -4.67
CA GLY A 241 7.86 -5.41 -4.21
C GLY A 241 7.04 -4.78 -5.35
N ASN A 242 5.94 -4.14 -4.98
CA ASN A 242 5.13 -3.36 -5.93
C ASN A 242 5.91 -2.19 -6.52
N THR A 243 5.49 -1.76 -7.70
CA THR A 243 5.83 -0.44 -8.23
C THR A 243 5.05 0.64 -7.48
N ALA A 244 5.63 1.83 -7.35
CA ALA A 244 4.99 3.00 -6.75
C ALA A 244 5.45 4.29 -7.44
N VAL A 245 4.73 5.39 -7.20
CA VAL A 245 5.08 6.72 -7.69
C VAL A 245 5.51 7.58 -6.50
N LEU A 246 6.63 8.28 -6.66
CA LEU A 246 7.06 9.33 -5.75
C LEU A 246 6.59 10.68 -6.31
N THR A 247 5.70 11.34 -5.59
CA THR A 247 5.10 12.60 -6.08
C THR A 247 5.62 13.79 -5.30
N ILE A 248 6.17 14.75 -6.01
CA ILE A 248 6.55 16.05 -5.44
C ILE A 248 5.39 17.01 -5.65
N LEU A 249 4.82 17.51 -4.54
CA LEU A 249 3.70 18.45 -4.50
C LEU A 249 4.20 19.89 -4.67
#